data_AF-A0A0C9QBP8-F1
#
_entry.id   AF-A0A0C9QBP8-F1
#
_cell.length_a   1.000
_cell.length_b   1.000
_cell.length_c   1.000
_cell.angle_alpha   90.00
_cell.angle_beta   90.00
_cell.angle_gamma   90.00
#
_symmetry.space_group_name_H-M   'P 1'
#
loop_
_entity.id
_entity.type
_entity.pdbx_description
1 polymer ?
#
loop_
_entity_poly.entity_id
_entity_poly.type
_entity_poly.pdbx_seq_one_letter_code
_entity_poly.pdbx_strand_id
1 'polypeptide(L)'
;MNMEIILADLGEKVPYLQCLLRPEYASYFSTIGTVLLGWIVVSWFINLIWTFLAPLTISLLGVIIICPATAKWMLKQLGPTVESALKEFFTRIQSSLSEG
;
A
#
# COMPACT_ATOMS: atom_id res chain seq x y z
N MET A 1 -23.58 20.55 -8.74
CA MET A 1 -25.01 20.91 -8.75
C MET A 1 -25.77 20.46 -7.50
N ASN A 2 -25.65 19.21 -7.01
CA ASN A 2 -26.37 18.80 -5.78
C ASN A 2 -25.69 19.22 -4.45
N MET A 3 -24.37 19.29 -4.40
CA MET A 3 -23.64 19.55 -3.14
C MET A 3 -23.89 20.96 -2.61
N GLU A 4 -23.96 21.96 -3.48
CA GLU A 4 -24.20 23.37 -3.14
C GLU A 4 -25.61 23.57 -2.55
N ILE A 5 -26.61 22.87 -3.07
CA ILE A 5 -27.99 22.89 -2.56
C ILE A 5 -28.05 22.27 -1.17
N ILE A 6 -27.35 21.15 -0.96
CA ILE A 6 -27.27 20.48 0.34
C ILE A 6 -26.55 21.35 1.37
N LEU A 7 -25.43 21.99 0.98
CA LEU A 7 -24.69 22.93 1.83
C LEU A 7 -25.53 24.14 2.23
N ALA A 8 -26.33 24.68 1.29
CA ALA A 8 -27.24 25.79 1.56
C ALA A 8 -28.37 25.40 2.55
N ASP A 9 -29.00 24.24 2.37
CA ASP A 9 -30.06 23.72 3.28
C ASP A 9 -29.51 23.44 4.69
N LEU A 10 -28.30 22.88 4.81
CA LEU A 10 -27.66 22.68 6.11
C LEU A 10 -27.24 24.00 6.76
N GLY A 11 -26.81 24.98 5.98
CA GLY A 11 -26.48 26.32 6.48
C GLY A 11 -27.70 27.08 6.98
N GLU A 12 -28.87 26.87 6.38
CA GLU A 12 -30.15 27.43 6.84
C GLU A 12 -30.64 26.77 8.13
N LYS A 13 -30.45 25.45 8.26
CA LYS A 13 -30.80 24.69 9.48
C LYS A 13 -29.86 24.93 10.65
N VAL A 14 -28.60 25.31 10.38
CA VAL A 14 -27.60 25.56 11.43
C VAL A 14 -26.93 26.93 11.20
N PRO A 15 -27.56 28.02 11.66
CA PRO A 15 -27.13 29.40 11.36
C PRO A 15 -25.70 29.72 11.86
N TYR A 16 -25.25 29.04 12.92
CA TYR A 16 -23.89 29.18 13.46
C TYR A 16 -22.79 28.67 12.50
N LEU A 17 -23.13 27.76 11.59
CA LEU A 17 -22.20 27.19 10.62
C LEU A 17 -22.39 27.77 9.21
N GLN A 18 -23.32 28.70 9.01
CA GLN A 18 -23.66 29.28 7.72
C GLN A 18 -22.47 30.01 7.05
N CYS A 19 -21.56 30.57 7.84
CA CYS A 19 -20.29 31.12 7.34
C CYS A 19 -19.35 30.05 6.76
N LEU A 20 -19.35 28.84 7.31
CA LEU A 20 -18.49 27.74 6.89
C LEU A 20 -19.12 26.87 5.80
N LEU A 21 -20.46 26.74 5.78
CA LEU A 21 -21.21 25.98 4.78
C LEU A 21 -21.60 26.80 3.55
N ARG A 22 -20.98 27.97 3.33
CA ARG A 22 -21.22 28.74 2.13
C ARG A 22 -20.90 27.88 0.88
N PRO A 23 -21.75 27.88 -0.16
CA PRO A 23 -21.54 27.05 -1.36
C PRO A 23 -20.20 27.31 -2.07
N GLU A 24 -19.60 28.48 -1.88
CA GLU A 24 -18.23 28.81 -2.31
C GLU A 24 -17.18 27.82 -1.77
N TYR A 25 -17.40 27.22 -0.60
CA TYR A 25 -16.51 26.22 0.00
C TYR A 25 -16.83 24.78 -0.44
N ALA A 26 -17.88 24.54 -1.21
CA ALA A 26 -18.28 23.20 -1.66
C ALA A 26 -17.14 22.46 -2.39
N SER A 27 -16.43 23.18 -3.26
CA SER A 27 -15.27 22.65 -3.99
C SER A 27 -14.12 22.25 -3.05
N TYR A 28 -13.86 23.05 -2.01
CA TYR A 28 -12.86 22.74 -0.98
C TYR A 28 -13.25 21.51 -0.17
N PHE A 29 -14.51 21.40 0.25
CA PHE A 29 -15.01 20.22 0.97
C PHE A 29 -14.94 18.96 0.11
N SER A 30 -15.30 19.05 -1.17
CA SER A 30 -15.17 17.93 -2.11
C SER A 30 -13.71 17.49 -2.27
N THR A 31 -12.79 18.44 -2.37
CA THR A 31 -11.35 18.17 -2.51
C THR A 31 -10.79 17.52 -1.25
N ILE A 32 -11.06 18.10 -0.08
CA ILE A 32 -10.63 17.57 1.22
C ILE A 32 -11.20 16.18 1.44
N GLY A 33 -12.49 15.98 1.13
CA GLY A 33 -13.14 14.67 1.23
C GLY A 33 -12.47 13.63 0.33
N THR A 34 -12.13 14.00 -0.90
CA THR A 34 -11.45 13.09 -1.85
C THR A 34 -10.04 12.74 -1.37
N VAL A 35 -9.28 13.72 -0.88
CA VAL A 35 -7.92 13.51 -0.35
C VAL A 35 -7.95 12.62 0.90
N LEU A 36 -8.87 12.88 1.83
CA LEU A 36 -9.03 12.05 3.03
C LEU A 36 -9.45 10.62 2.68
N LEU A 37 -10.38 10.45 1.73
CA LEU A 37 -10.80 9.13 1.28
C LEU A 37 -9.61 8.36 0.68
N GLY A 38 -8.84 9.01 -0.19
CA GLY A 38 -7.62 8.44 -0.77
C GLY A 38 -6.60 8.05 0.31
N TRP A 39 -6.38 8.93 1.30
CA TRP A 39 -5.47 8.67 2.42
C TRP A 39 -5.87 7.46 3.25
N ILE A 40 -7.17 7.33 3.56
CA ILE A 40 -7.71 6.20 4.33
C ILE A 40 -7.51 4.90 3.56
N VAL A 41 -7.81 4.89 2.26
CA VAL A 41 -7.65 3.70 1.41
C VAL A 41 -6.18 3.28 1.36
N VAL A 42 -5.26 4.21 1.08
CA VAL A 42 -3.82 3.91 1.02
C VAL A 42 -3.30 3.41 2.37
N SER A 43 -3.67 4.06 3.48
CA SER A 43 -3.28 3.65 4.83
C SER A 43 -3.79 2.25 5.17
N TRP A 44 -5.01 1.91 4.75
CA TRP A 44 -5.60 0.60 4.98
C TRP A 44 -4.86 -0.49 4.21
N PHE A 45 -4.50 -0.25 2.95
CA PHE A 45 -3.68 -1.18 2.17
C PHE A 45 -2.31 -1.42 2.80
N ILE A 46 -1.63 -0.36 3.26
CA ILE A 46 -0.34 -0.47 3.94
C ILE A 46 -0.48 -1.31 5.22
N ASN A 47 -1.51 -1.05 6.04
CA ASN A 47 -1.76 -1.81 7.25
C ASN A 47 -2.09 -3.28 6.98
N LEU A 48 -2.84 -3.57 5.91
CA LEU A 48 -3.10 -4.94 5.48
C LEU A 48 -1.79 -5.65 5.12
N ILE A 49 -0.97 -5.04 4.26
CA ILE A 49 0.34 -5.59 3.88
C ILE A 49 1.19 -5.82 5.13
N TRP A 50 1.26 -4.85 6.04
CA TRP A 50 2.05 -4.97 7.26
C TRP A 50 1.54 -6.07 8.19
N THR A 51 0.22 -6.23 8.29
CA THR A 51 -0.42 -7.29 9.10
C THR A 51 -0.10 -8.68 8.57
N PHE A 52 0.11 -8.86 7.26
CA PHE A 52 0.57 -10.12 6.69
C PHE A 52 2.09 -10.29 6.79
N LEU A 53 2.85 -9.20 6.62
CA LEU A 53 4.32 -9.23 6.60
C LEU A 53 4.92 -9.41 8.00
N ALA A 54 4.31 -8.85 9.04
CA ALA A 54 4.76 -8.96 10.43
C ALA A 54 4.76 -10.41 10.97
N PRO A 55 3.68 -11.21 10.86
CA PRO A 55 3.70 -12.59 11.32
C PRO A 55 4.64 -13.46 10.48
N LEU A 56 4.77 -13.20 9.18
CA LEU A 56 5.72 -13.91 8.31
C LEU A 56 7.17 -13.65 8.75
N THR A 57 7.53 -12.39 9.01
CA THR A 57 8.89 -12.03 9.45
C THR A 57 9.20 -12.57 10.85
N ILE A 58 8.26 -12.48 11.79
CA ILE A 58 8.42 -13.05 13.14
C ILE A 58 8.54 -14.58 13.09
N SER A 59 7.72 -15.25 12.27
CA SER A 59 7.79 -16.70 12.07
C SER A 59 9.14 -17.11 11.48
N LEU A 60 9.63 -16.38 10.48
CA LEU A 60 10.93 -16.65 9.85
C LEU A 60 12.09 -16.46 10.86
N LEU A 61 12.06 -15.36 11.62
CA LEU A 61 13.02 -15.10 12.70
C LEU A 61 12.96 -16.20 13.77
N GLY A 62 11.76 -16.66 14.14
CA GLY A 62 11.58 -17.75 15.08
C GLY A 62 12.23 -19.04 14.60
N VAL A 63 12.06 -19.40 13.32
CA VAL A 63 12.70 -20.59 12.73
C VAL A 63 14.23 -20.44 12.74
N ILE A 64 14.76 -19.26 12.42
CA ILE A 64 16.21 -18.98 12.43
C ILE A 64 16.79 -19.10 13.86
N ILE A 65 16.09 -18.59 14.86
CA ILE A 65 16.55 -18.56 16.26
C ILE A 65 16.42 -19.95 16.91
N ILE A 66 15.30 -20.66 16.70
CA ILE A 66 15.03 -21.97 17.32
C ILE A 66 15.85 -23.08 16.66
N CYS A 67 16.09 -23.00 15.34
CA CYS A 67 16.83 -24.02 14.61
C CYS A 67 17.85 -23.41 13.63
N PRO A 68 18.96 -22.87 14.14
CA PRO A 68 20.00 -22.26 13.30
C PRO A 68 20.64 -23.26 12.31
N ALA A 69 20.58 -24.56 12.62
CA ALA A 69 21.02 -25.63 11.72
C ALA A 69 20.14 -25.73 10.46
N THR A 70 18.82 -25.59 10.60
CA THR A 70 17.86 -25.64 9.48
C THR A 70 17.91 -24.36 8.64
N ALA A 71 18.10 -23.20 9.28
CA ALA A 71 18.34 -21.94 8.57
C ALA A 71 19.64 -21.96 7.75
N LYS A 72 20.74 -22.52 8.31
CA LYS A 72 21.98 -22.75 7.57
C LYS A 72 21.78 -23.68 6.38
N TRP A 73 20.99 -24.74 6.54
CA TRP A 73 20.70 -25.68 5.47
C TRP A 73 19.83 -25.06 4.35
N MET A 74 18.79 -24.30 4.72
CA MET A 74 17.97 -23.55 3.76
C MET A 74 18.76 -22.49 3.01
N LEU A 75 19.61 -21.69 3.69
CA LEU A 75 20.49 -20.73 3.01
C LEU A 75 21.49 -21.42 2.08
N LYS A 76 22.00 -22.59 2.47
CA LYS A 76 22.91 -23.38 1.65
C LYS A 76 22.21 -24.03 0.44
N GLN A 77 20.90 -24.23 0.49
CA GLN A 77 20.11 -24.67 -0.67
C GLN A 77 19.66 -23.49 -1.54
N LEU A 78 19.22 -22.37 -0.94
CA LEU A 78 18.81 -21.19 -1.69
C LEU A 78 19.98 -20.54 -2.43
N GLY A 79 21.19 -20.50 -1.85
CA GLY A 79 22.37 -19.93 -2.48
C GLY A 79 22.60 -20.42 -3.92
N PRO A 80 22.86 -21.72 -4.14
CA PRO A 80 23.09 -22.26 -5.46
C PRO A 80 21.85 -22.23 -6.37
N THR A 81 20.63 -22.36 -5.82
CA THR A 81 19.39 -22.32 -6.61
C THR A 81 19.05 -20.91 -7.11
N VAL A 82 19.29 -19.88 -6.29
CA VAL A 82 19.12 -18.47 -6.68
C VAL A 82 20.20 -18.06 -7.68
N GLU A 83 21.43 -18.53 -7.49
CA GLU A 83 22.53 -18.28 -8.41
C GLU A 83 22.27 -18.92 -9.79
N SER A 84 21.77 -20.16 -9.83
CA SER A 84 21.38 -20.81 -11.08
C SER A 84 20.20 -20.12 -11.75
N ALA A 85 19.18 -19.71 -10.98
CA ALA A 85 18.00 -19.03 -11.51
C ALA A 85 18.34 -17.64 -12.07
N LEU A 86 19.20 -16.87 -11.38
CA LEU A 86 19.70 -15.59 -11.86
C LEU A 86 20.54 -15.76 -13.12
N LYS A 87 21.40 -16.78 -13.17
CA LYS A 87 22.23 -17.06 -14.34
C LYS A 87 21.39 -17.44 -15.55
N GLU A 88 20.35 -18.25 -15.37
CA GLU A 88 19.39 -18.61 -16.42
C GLU A 88 18.56 -17.41 -16.89
N PHE A 89 18.20 -16.50 -15.97
CA PHE A 89 17.49 -15.27 -16.31
C PHE A 89 18.38 -14.32 -17.13
N PHE A 90 19.65 -14.15 -16.74
CA PHE A 90 20.63 -13.35 -17.47
C PHE A 90 20.93 -13.94 -18.86
N THR A 91 21.08 -15.26 -18.99
CA THR A 91 21.31 -15.88 -20.30
C THR A 91 20.09 -15.73 -21.22
N ARG A 92 18.87 -15.86 -20.70
CA ARG A 92 17.64 -15.62 -21.48
C ARG A 92 17.51 -14.16 -21.93
N ILE A 93 17.80 -13.21 -21.05
CA ILE A 93 17.81 -11.79 -21.42
C ILE A 93 18.86 -11.52 -22.50
N GLN A 94 20.06 -12.06 -22.34
CA GLN A 94 21.15 -11.85 -23.28
C GLN A 94 20.87 -12.49 -24.64
N SER A 95 20.25 -13.68 -24.69
CA SER A 95 19.80 -14.28 -25.95
C SER A 95 18.71 -13.44 -26.62
N SER A 96 17.73 -12.95 -25.86
CA SER A 96 16.68 -12.08 -26.40
C SER A 96 17.19 -10.72 -26.88
N LEU A 97 18.29 -10.21 -26.30
CA LEU A 97 18.92 -8.96 -26.73
C LEU A 97 19.83 -9.13 -27.95
N SER A 98 20.32 -10.35 -28.23
CA SER A 98 21.26 -10.62 -29.32
C SER A 98 20.57 -11.06 -30.61
N GLU A 99 19.28 -11.43 -30.56
CA GLU A 99 18.45 -11.77 -31.73
C GLU A 99 17.56 -10.62 -32.23
N GLY A 100 17.64 -9.43 -31.63
CA GLY A 100 16.97 -8.19 -32.08
C GLY A 100 17.95 -7.19 -32.67
#